data_AF-A0A2V6QB78-F1
#
_entry.id   AF-A0A2V6QB78-F1
#
_cell.length_a   1.000
_cell.length_b   1.000
_cell.length_c   1.000
_cell.angle_alpha   90.00
_cell.angle_beta   90.00
_cell.angle_gamma   90.00
#
_symmetry.space_group_name_H-M   'P 1'
#
loop_
_entity.id
_entity.type
_entity.pdbx_description
1 polymer ?
#
loop_
_entity_poly.entity_id
_entity_poly.type
_entity_poly.pdbx_seq_one_letter_code
_entity_poly.pdbx_strand_id
1 'polypeptide(L)' 'MQQTRARDFTVAVRLMSEPCLWRWEIRDPAQGEVVANSWTSEWMAYESPDEAFRAGQARLTSISRR' A
#
# COMPACT_ATOMS: atom_id res chain seq x y z
N MET A 1 24.31 7.44 10.45
CA MET A 1 23.05 8.21 10.46
C MET A 1 22.53 8.23 9.04
N GLN A 2 21.71 7.25 8.65
CA GLN A 2 21.12 7.25 7.31
C GLN A 2 20.02 8.30 7.30
N GLN A 3 20.26 9.42 6.61
CA GLN A 3 19.22 10.40 6.32
C GLN A 3 18.17 9.67 5.47
N THR A 4 17.09 9.23 6.10
CA THR A 4 15.88 8.80 5.41
C THR A 4 15.35 10.04 4.71
N ARG A 5 15.76 10.28 3.45
CA ARG A 5 14.97 11.13 2.56
C ARG A 5 13.53 10.69 2.74
N ALA A 6 12.62 11.61 3.03
CA ALA A 6 11.20 11.34 3.01
C ALA A 6 10.92 10.74 1.62
N ARG A 7 10.81 9.40 1.55
CA ARG A 7 10.48 8.71 0.33
C ARG A 7 9.00 8.98 0.15
N ASP A 8 8.64 9.65 -0.94
CA ASP A 8 7.25 9.97 -1.28
C ASP A 8 6.53 8.69 -1.73
N PHE A 9 6.34 7.76 -0.81
CA PHE A 9 5.64 6.51 -1.10
C PHE A 9 4.20 6.80 -1.51
N THR A 10 3.68 6.00 -2.43
CA THR A 10 2.33 6.16 -2.97
C THR A 10 1.49 4.91 -2.73
N VAL A 11 0.18 5.08 -2.57
CA VAL A 11 -0.78 3.98 -2.47
C VAL A 11 -1.34 3.71 -3.86
N ALA A 12 -1.29 2.45 -4.27
CA ALA A 12 -1.93 1.95 -5.47
C ALA A 12 -2.94 0.87 -5.10
N VAL A 13 -4.10 0.90 -5.76
CA VAL A 13 -5.15 -0.09 -5.58
C VAL A 13 -5.13 -1.05 -6.76
N ARG A 14 -5.19 -2.34 -6.47
CA ARG A 14 -5.18 -3.41 -7.48
C ARG A 14 -6.35 -4.35 -7.26
N LEU A 15 -7.03 -4.71 -8.35
CA LEU A 15 -8.02 -5.78 -8.36
C LEU A 15 -7.28 -7.13 -8.38
N MET A 16 -7.69 -8.03 -7.50
CA MET A 16 -7.24 -9.42 -7.52
C MET A 16 -8.05 -10.21 -8.54
N SER A 17 -7.39 -11.15 -9.23
CA SER A 17 -8.05 -11.96 -10.25
C SER A 17 -9.14 -12.84 -9.66
N GLU A 18 -8.86 -13.54 -8.55
CA GLU A 18 -9.80 -14.38 -7.81
C GLU A 18 -9.38 -14.45 -6.32
N PRO A 19 -10.28 -14.14 -5.36
CA PRO A 19 -11.59 -13.52 -5.57
C PRO A 19 -11.45 -12.10 -6.16
N CYS A 20 -12.49 -11.60 -6.85
CA CYS A 20 -12.56 -10.25 -7.43
C CYS A 20 -12.66 -9.15 -6.35
N LEU A 21 -11.69 -9.13 -5.43
CA LEU A 21 -11.57 -8.17 -4.34
C LEU A 21 -10.38 -7.25 -4.60
N TRP A 22 -10.36 -6.13 -3.88
CA TRP A 22 -9.36 -5.09 -4.01
C TRP A 22 -8.30 -5.23 -2.94
N ARG A 23 -7.05 -4.92 -3.29
CA ARG A 23 -5.94 -4.82 -2.35
C ARG A 23 -5.20 -3.49 -2.54
N TRP A 24 -4.57 -3.00 -1.47
CA TRP A 24 -3.66 -1.87 -1.58
C TRP A 24 -2.21 -2.35 -1.63
N GLU A 25 -1.38 -1.59 -2.34
CA GLU A 25 0.06 -1.72 -2.45
C GLU A 25 0.69 -0.35 -2.19
N ILE A 26 1.65 -0.27 -1.28
CA ILE A 26 2.47 0.92 -1.09
C ILE A 26 3.71 0.77 -1.95
N ARG A 27 3.99 1.77 -2.79
CA ARG A 27 5.08 1.77 -3.75
C ARG A 27 6.09 2.87 -3.47
N ASP A 28 7.37 2.56 -3.66
CA ASP A 28 8.43 3.55 -3.80
C ASP A 28 8.46 4.03 -5.25
N PRO A 29 8.04 5.28 -5.56
CA PRO A 29 8.04 5.76 -6.95
C PRO A 29 9.45 5.91 -7.52
N ALA A 30 10.48 6.05 -6.68
CA ALA A 30 11.86 6.18 -7.15
C ALA A 30 12.45 4.84 -7.62
N GLN A 31 11.97 3.72 -7.06
CA GLN A 31 12.46 2.37 -7.39
C GLN A 31 11.43 1.54 -8.18
N GLY A 32 10.16 1.97 -8.23
CA GLY A 32 9.05 1.20 -8.82
C GLY A 32 8.64 -0.02 -8.00
N GLU A 33 9.24 -0.19 -6.80
CA GLU A 33 9.12 -1.37 -5.96
C GLU A 33 7.89 -1.30 -5.05
N VAL A 34 7.27 -2.47 -4.79
CA VAL A 34 6.20 -2.60 -3.79
C VAL A 34 6.84 -2.83 -2.42
N VAL A 35 6.72 -1.85 -1.53
CA VAL A 35 7.31 -1.91 -0.19
C VAL A 35 6.37 -2.52 0.86
N ALA A 36 5.06 -2.53 0.60
CA ALA A 36 4.07 -3.22 1.41
C ALA A 36 2.81 -3.54 0.58
N ASN A 37 2.09 -4.62 0.92
CA ASN A 37 0.77 -4.86 0.35
C ASN A 37 -0.17 -5.57 1.33
N SER A 38 -1.47 -5.27 1.24
CA SER A 38 -2.49 -5.78 2.17
C SER A 38 -2.68 -7.29 2.11
N TRP A 39 -2.44 -7.91 0.94
CA TRP A 39 -2.72 -9.32 0.73
C TRP A 39 -1.62 -10.24 1.29
N THR A 40 -0.35 -9.96 1.02
CA THR A 40 0.76 -10.80 1.51
C THR A 40 1.20 -10.43 2.91
N SER A 41 1.03 -9.16 3.33
CA SER A 41 1.42 -8.73 4.67
C SER A 41 0.33 -8.98 5.70
N GLU A 42 -0.93 -8.74 5.34
CA GLU A 42 -2.05 -8.69 6.29
C GLU A 42 -3.17 -9.68 5.93
N TRP A 43 -3.05 -10.43 4.82
CA TRP A 43 -4.09 -11.33 4.30
C TRP A 43 -5.46 -10.64 4.20
N MET A 44 -5.43 -9.35 3.85
CA MET A 44 -6.62 -8.49 3.80
C MET A 44 -6.90 -8.04 2.36
N ALA A 45 -8.15 -8.22 1.95
CA ALA A 45 -8.71 -7.71 0.71
C ALA A 45 -10.04 -7.02 1.03
N TYR A 46 -10.47 -6.13 0.13
CA TYR A 46 -11.57 -5.20 0.34
C TYR A 46 -12.61 -5.35 -0.77
N GLU A 47 -13.87 -5.06 -0.48
CA GLU A 47 -14.94 -5.18 -1.46
C GLU A 47 -14.95 -4.01 -2.46
N SER A 48 -14.35 -2.89 -2.09
CA SER A 48 -14.30 -1.68 -2.92
C SER A 48 -12.89 -1.11 -3.08
N PRO A 49 -12.59 -0.45 -4.21
CA PRO A 49 -11.31 0.20 -4.42
C PRO A 49 -11.10 1.38 -3.46
N ASP A 50 -12.17 2.09 -3.11
CA ASP A 50 -12.12 3.23 -2.18
C ASP A 50 -11.75 2.79 -0.76
N GLU A 51 -12.33 1.68 -0.29
CA GLU A 51 -11.99 1.10 1.01
C GLU A 51 -10.52 0.66 1.05
N ALA A 52 -10.07 -0.05 0.00
CA ALA A 52 -8.67 -0.43 -0.13
C ALA A 52 -7.74 0.80 -0.12
N PHE A 53 -8.10 1.86 -0.84
CA PHE A 53 -7.31 3.09 -0.89
C PHE A 53 -7.20 3.76 0.50
N ARG A 54 -8.32 3.91 1.21
CA ARG A 54 -8.35 4.50 2.56
C ARG A 54 -7.50 3.69 3.54
N ALA A 55 -7.63 2.36 3.52
CA ALA A 55 -6.82 1.48 4.35
C ALA A 55 -5.32 1.61 4.02
N GLY A 56 -4.97 1.66 2.73
CA GLY A 56 -3.60 1.90 2.29
C GLY A 56 -3.03 3.25 2.72
N GLN A 57 -3.83 4.32 2.67
CA GLN A 57 -3.42 5.65 3.16
C GLN A 57 -3.18 5.68 4.66
N ALA A 58 -4.02 5.00 5.44
CA ALA A 58 -3.83 4.86 6.88
C ALA A 58 -2.50 4.13 7.18
N ARG A 59 -2.22 3.05 6.43
CA ARG A 59 -0.96 2.32 6.56
C ARG A 59 0.26 3.14 6.15
N LEU A 60 0.19 3.86 5.03
CA LEU A 60 1.24 4.77 4.58
C LEU A 60 1.55 5.82 5.65
N THR A 61 0.53 6.48 6.20
CA THR A 61 0.69 7.46 7.28
C THR A 61 1.37 6.86 8.52
N SER A 62 1.04 5.60 8.86
CA SER A 62 1.68 4.88 9.97
C SER A 62 3.16 4.59 9.73
N ILE A 63 3.55 4.32 8.48
CA ILE A 63 4.95 4.05 8.10
C ILE A 63 5.75 5.35 8.02
N SER A 64 5.17 6.43 7.47
CA SER A 64 5.83 7.74 7.36
C SER A 64 6.08 8.43 8.70
N ARG A 65 5.42 7.98 9.78
CA ARG A 65 5.62 8.50 11.14
C ARG A 65 6.75 7.78 11.92
N ARG A 66 7.31 6.69 11.38
CA ARG A 66 8.41 5.94 12.01
C ARG A 66 9.77 6.40 11.50
#